data_AF-A0A373TD75-F1
#
_entry.id   AF-A0A373TD75-F1
#
_cell.length_a   1.000
_cell.length_b   1.000
_cell.length_c   1.000
_cell.angle_alpha   90.00
_cell.angle_beta   90.00
_cell.angle_gamma   90.00
#
_symmetry.space_group_name_H-M   'P 1'
#
loop_
_entity.id
_entity.type
_entity.pdbx_description
1 polymer ?
#
loop_
_entity_poly.entity_id
_entity_poly.type
_entity_poly.pdbx_seq_one_letter_code
_entity_poly.pdbx_strand_id
1 'polypeptide(L)'
;MEKKQKKQAELAGRESGYTLTWNDNKGRFICKKNGSKLNNGWSFDSSKRIAYCTGKNGYLYAKIKDGKYYTYTANNKKPSSKVFKNKKNTIIRLHKKNFYVGANGLINLNKGWKLNNNGLYTYYVKKNGTVSVKITNGKFRVWNGNNTRWDKKDLKKYKGKIYTYNEKSFFVNTNGNISRAMGWQGSYFIDNDGCVKYYDDGSTSYRITKNGDIKALKDGWNDDVYVKNGKIQRSTIVKSSGCNYFVDKNGSRQDFKVKNNQIVRPDNSMAVSSGIYAAAGKKYPVDNKGKIQKNSTVFIKNKAYETVSDGSLSKQPANHVHLWKAGSVTEQIDHKAKTKEVQIPVKEWDEEVWSEDIKHVCLNCVWNKKPKQGESWVDINGDGKWTARKEGQIYFKDFCYDSASDLEAHQRGTTHGQAAYAKVLLDTIHHPTADEPKYETTTVITEQARSEYYQDYTCRVCGEKNERFC
;
A
#
# COMPACT_ATOMS: atom_id res chain seq x y z
N MET A 1 72.12 15.66 52.98
CA MET A 1 72.06 14.88 51.72
C MET A 1 70.66 15.02 51.12
N GLU A 2 70.47 16.03 50.27
CA GLU A 2 69.19 16.34 49.64
C GLU A 2 68.97 15.43 48.42
N LYS A 3 67.91 14.60 48.47
CA LYS A 3 67.46 13.81 47.33
C LYS A 3 66.97 14.76 46.23
N LYS A 4 67.81 14.97 45.23
CA LYS A 4 67.49 15.70 43.99
C LYS A 4 66.27 15.04 43.30
N GLN A 5 65.07 15.58 43.55
CA GLN A 5 63.86 15.22 42.80
C GLN A 5 64.08 15.61 41.34
N LYS A 6 64.27 14.61 40.47
CA LYS A 6 64.25 14.80 39.01
C LYS A 6 62.87 15.30 38.62
N LYS A 7 62.77 16.59 38.32
CA LYS A 7 61.64 17.24 37.65
C LYS A 7 61.32 16.47 36.37
N GLN A 8 60.32 15.59 36.44
CA GLN A 8 59.68 14.99 35.28
C GLN A 8 58.95 16.12 34.56
N ALA A 9 59.52 16.61 33.47
CA ALA A 9 58.78 17.46 32.54
C ALA A 9 57.75 16.56 31.81
N GLU A 10 56.62 16.31 32.45
CA GLU A 10 55.45 15.70 31.83
C GLU A 10 54.89 16.64 30.75
N LEU A 11 55.26 16.38 29.49
CA LEU A 11 54.36 16.61 28.35
C LEU A 11 53.36 15.44 28.23
N ALA A 12 52.94 14.87 29.38
CA ALA A 12 52.22 13.61 29.47
C ALA A 12 50.75 13.79 29.06
N GLY A 13 50.48 13.64 27.78
CA GLY A 13 49.13 13.26 27.34
C GLY A 13 48.86 11.83 27.80
N ARG A 14 48.00 11.66 28.82
CA ARG A 14 47.46 10.36 29.23
C ARG A 14 46.30 10.01 28.28
N GLU A 15 46.64 9.48 27.11
CA GLU A 15 45.66 9.12 26.08
C GLU A 15 45.48 7.60 26.08
N SER A 16 44.29 7.09 26.46
CA SER A 16 43.89 5.69 26.26
C SER A 16 44.86 4.63 26.84
N GLY A 17 45.47 4.89 28.02
CA GLY A 17 46.43 3.99 28.68
C GLY A 17 47.86 4.06 28.14
N TYR A 18 48.15 4.97 27.19
CA TYR A 18 49.51 5.23 26.71
C TYR A 18 50.14 6.40 27.46
N THR A 19 51.45 6.27 27.72
CA THR A 19 52.28 7.33 28.34
C THR A 19 53.51 7.57 27.49
N LEU A 20 53.90 8.84 27.37
CA LEU A 20 55.12 9.28 26.70
C LEU A 20 56.03 9.95 27.74
N THR A 21 57.21 9.39 27.96
CA THR A 21 58.19 9.94 28.90
C THR A 21 59.48 10.28 28.17
N TRP A 22 60.02 11.47 28.42
CA TRP A 22 61.33 11.84 27.88
C TRP A 22 62.45 11.16 28.67
N ASN A 23 63.42 10.56 27.97
CA ASN A 23 64.63 10.01 28.56
C ASN A 23 65.80 10.95 28.25
N ASP A 24 66.27 11.70 29.25
CA ASP A 24 67.38 12.65 29.09
C ASP A 24 68.70 11.96 28.68
N ASN A 25 69.01 10.79 29.22
CA ASN A 25 70.26 10.07 28.94
C ASN A 25 70.39 9.64 27.47
N LYS A 26 69.26 9.45 26.77
CA LYS A 26 69.24 9.03 25.36
C LYS A 26 68.63 10.06 24.43
N GLY A 27 68.18 11.20 24.97
CA GLY A 27 67.50 12.26 24.23
C GLY A 27 66.29 11.77 23.44
N ARG A 28 65.48 10.86 23.97
CA ARG A 28 64.36 10.24 23.22
C ARG A 28 63.13 10.02 24.07
N PHE A 29 61.96 10.07 23.45
CA PHE A 29 60.72 9.62 24.08
C PHE A 29 60.64 8.10 24.17
N ILE A 30 60.17 7.61 25.31
CA ILE A 30 59.77 6.23 25.54
C ILE A 30 58.25 6.20 25.61
N CYS A 31 57.65 5.30 24.83
CA CYS A 31 56.22 5.05 24.88
C CYS A 31 55.93 3.74 25.63
N LYS A 32 55.03 3.83 26.61
CA LYS A 32 54.54 2.69 27.40
C LYS A 32 53.03 2.59 27.30
N LYS A 33 52.50 1.38 27.38
CA LYS A 33 51.07 1.11 27.55
C LYS A 33 50.86 0.43 28.88
N ASN A 34 50.02 1.00 29.74
CA ASN A 34 49.72 0.48 31.08
C ASN A 34 51.01 0.16 31.88
N GLY A 35 52.01 1.05 31.85
CA GLY A 35 53.28 0.87 32.55
C GLY A 35 54.33 0.00 31.82
N SER A 36 53.91 -0.83 30.87
CA SER A 36 54.80 -1.72 30.10
C SER A 36 55.33 -1.07 28.82
N LYS A 37 56.61 -1.28 28.52
CA LYS A 37 57.21 -0.81 27.26
C LYS A 37 56.50 -1.43 26.06
N LEU A 38 56.29 -0.64 25.02
CA LEU A 38 55.71 -1.16 23.78
C LEU A 38 56.70 -2.04 23.01
N ASN A 39 56.16 -3.04 22.33
CA ASN A 39 56.89 -3.89 21.40
C ASN A 39 57.35 -3.10 20.15
N ASN A 40 58.31 -3.66 19.41
CA ASN A 40 58.80 -3.06 18.18
C ASN A 40 57.68 -3.01 17.11
N GLY A 41 57.43 -1.83 16.55
CA GLY A 41 56.44 -1.58 15.51
C GLY A 41 55.29 -0.67 15.95
N TRP A 42 54.18 -0.76 15.21
CA TRP A 42 53.00 0.06 15.43
C TRP A 42 52.06 -0.52 16.50
N SER A 43 51.66 0.33 17.44
CA SER A 43 50.63 0.08 18.44
C SER A 43 49.51 1.11 18.29
N PHE A 44 48.25 0.69 18.46
CA PHE A 44 47.08 1.51 18.21
C PHE A 44 46.28 1.69 19.49
N ASP A 45 45.80 2.91 19.71
CA ASP A 45 44.97 3.22 20.86
C ASP A 45 43.54 2.66 20.70
N SER A 46 42.82 2.55 21.81
CA SER A 46 41.46 1.99 21.82
C SER A 46 40.46 2.86 21.05
N SER A 47 40.64 4.19 21.08
CA SER A 47 39.80 5.15 20.34
C SER A 47 40.07 5.15 18.83
N LYS A 48 41.18 4.55 18.40
CA LYS A 48 41.66 4.45 17.00
C LYS A 48 41.90 5.82 16.36
N ARG A 49 42.14 6.85 17.17
CA ARG A 49 42.54 8.18 16.72
C ARG A 49 44.07 8.32 16.72
N ILE A 50 44.76 7.42 17.42
CA ILE A 50 46.18 7.54 17.71
C ILE A 50 46.91 6.22 17.47
N ALA A 51 48.08 6.30 16.84
CA ALA A 51 48.99 5.19 16.69
C ALA A 51 50.42 5.60 17.07
N TYR A 52 51.16 4.70 17.69
CA TYR A 52 52.53 4.89 18.14
C TYR A 52 53.44 3.86 17.48
N CYS A 53 54.50 4.30 16.83
CA CYS A 53 55.53 3.42 16.28
C CYS A 53 56.76 3.46 17.19
N THR A 54 57.04 2.34 17.85
CA THR A 54 58.18 2.18 18.75
C THR A 54 59.22 1.22 18.18
N GLY A 55 60.48 1.40 18.56
CA GLY A 55 61.53 0.43 18.27
C GLY A 55 61.92 -0.39 19.50
N LYS A 56 63.12 -0.97 19.48
CA LYS A 56 63.70 -1.68 20.63
C LYS A 56 63.64 -0.79 21.88
N ASN A 57 63.31 -1.39 23.03
CA ASN A 57 63.20 -0.71 24.33
C ASN A 57 62.07 0.34 24.45
N GLY A 58 61.13 0.38 23.51
CA GLY A 58 59.97 1.28 23.57
C GLY A 58 60.24 2.72 23.12
N TYR A 59 61.40 3.00 22.50
CA TYR A 59 61.69 4.33 21.97
C TYR A 59 60.74 4.70 20.84
N LEU A 60 60.15 5.89 20.91
CA LEU A 60 59.20 6.39 19.92
C LEU A 60 59.92 6.92 18.67
N TYR A 61 59.49 6.46 17.49
CA TYR A 61 59.99 6.92 16.20
C TYR A 61 58.94 7.69 15.40
N ALA A 62 57.67 7.32 15.56
CA ALA A 62 56.59 8.03 14.90
C ALA A 62 55.29 7.97 15.72
N LYS A 63 54.45 8.98 15.56
CA LYS A 63 53.09 9.02 16.09
C LYS A 63 52.14 9.39 14.95
N ILE A 64 50.98 8.78 14.88
CA ILE A 64 49.83 9.28 14.11
C ILE A 64 48.84 9.79 15.14
N LYS A 65 48.39 11.03 15.02
CA LYS A 65 47.36 11.61 15.87
C LYS A 65 46.47 12.51 15.03
N ASP A 66 45.17 12.28 15.10
CA ASP A 66 44.15 13.00 14.31
C ASP A 66 44.49 12.98 12.80
N GLY A 67 45.01 11.85 12.35
CA GLY A 67 45.46 11.61 10.97
C GLY A 67 46.74 12.33 10.54
N LYS A 68 47.34 13.18 11.38
CA LYS A 68 48.66 13.79 11.14
C LYS A 68 49.77 12.85 11.55
N TYR A 69 50.87 12.84 10.78
CA TYR A 69 52.03 12.00 11.05
C TYR A 69 53.18 12.81 11.68
N TYR A 70 53.68 12.37 12.81
CA TYR A 70 54.77 13.00 13.55
C TYR A 70 55.99 12.08 13.52
N THR A 71 57.16 12.64 13.24
CA THR A 71 58.43 11.89 13.28
C THR A 71 59.25 12.34 14.47
N TYR A 72 59.70 11.38 15.27
CA TYR A 72 60.48 11.62 16.47
C TYR A 72 61.93 11.17 16.22
N THR A 73 62.86 12.09 16.47
CA THR A 73 64.31 11.87 16.37
C THR A 73 64.97 12.09 17.72
N ALA A 74 66.24 11.71 17.84
CA ALA A 74 67.02 12.04 19.02
C ALA A 74 67.09 13.56 19.21
N ASN A 75 67.03 14.02 20.46
CA ASN A 75 67.09 15.41 20.89
C ASN A 75 65.95 16.32 20.37
N ASN A 76 64.91 15.75 19.75
CA ASN A 76 63.74 16.52 19.29
C ASN A 76 62.54 16.35 20.22
N LYS A 77 62.36 17.31 21.14
CA LYS A 77 61.21 17.35 22.07
C LYS A 77 59.91 17.82 21.42
N LYS A 78 59.96 18.54 20.28
CA LYS A 78 58.81 19.19 19.63
C LYS A 78 58.78 18.84 18.13
N PRO A 79 58.39 17.61 17.77
CA PRO A 79 58.38 17.20 16.38
C PRO A 79 57.31 17.91 15.56
N SER A 80 57.65 18.27 14.33
CA SER A 80 56.69 18.78 13.34
C SER A 80 55.77 17.67 12.84
N SER A 81 54.51 18.03 12.57
CA SER A 81 53.54 17.13 11.95
C SER A 81 53.58 17.22 10.42
N LYS A 82 53.25 16.13 9.74
CA LYS A 82 53.16 16.02 8.28
C LYS A 82 51.74 15.60 7.86
N VAL A 83 51.25 16.26 6.81
CA VAL A 83 50.04 15.91 6.06
C VAL A 83 50.44 15.54 4.64
N PHE A 84 49.86 14.48 4.08
CA PHE A 84 50.24 13.94 2.77
C PHE A 84 49.39 14.52 1.65
N LYS A 85 49.42 15.85 1.47
CA LYS A 85 48.58 16.58 0.50
C LYS A 85 48.72 16.07 -0.94
N ASN A 86 49.88 15.54 -1.31
CA ASN A 86 50.16 15.03 -2.67
C ASN A 86 49.86 13.53 -2.83
N LYS A 87 49.35 12.85 -1.79
CA LYS A 87 48.99 11.44 -1.81
C LYS A 87 47.57 11.25 -1.28
N LYS A 88 46.58 11.73 -2.02
CA LYS A 88 45.15 11.66 -1.67
C LYS A 88 44.52 10.36 -2.18
N ASN A 89 43.56 9.85 -1.40
CA ASN A 89 42.78 8.62 -1.64
C ASN A 89 43.64 7.44 -2.12
N THR A 90 44.76 7.24 -1.43
CA THR A 90 45.74 6.20 -1.77
C THR A 90 46.41 5.68 -0.51
N ILE A 91 47.39 4.80 -0.69
CA ILE A 91 48.15 4.23 0.43
C ILE A 91 49.54 4.84 0.54
N ILE A 92 50.01 4.94 1.77
CA ILE A 92 51.39 5.29 2.08
C ILE A 92 52.02 4.22 2.97
N ARG A 93 53.30 3.94 2.73
CA ARG A 93 54.09 3.01 3.52
C ARG A 93 54.88 3.76 4.58
N LEU A 94 54.63 3.47 5.85
CA LEU A 94 55.29 4.09 7.01
C LEU A 94 55.70 3.00 7.99
N HIS A 95 57.00 2.95 8.33
CA HIS A 95 57.59 1.93 9.22
C HIS A 95 57.06 0.51 8.94
N LYS A 96 57.24 0.06 7.68
CA LYS A 96 56.88 -1.28 7.17
C LYS A 96 55.37 -1.61 7.11
N LYS A 97 54.48 -0.71 7.54
CA LYS A 97 53.03 -0.86 7.42
C LYS A 97 52.46 0.07 6.36
N ASN A 98 51.27 -0.27 5.85
CA ASN A 98 50.56 0.54 4.86
C ASN A 98 49.36 1.22 5.52
N PHE A 99 49.18 2.50 5.24
CA PHE A 99 48.09 3.32 5.78
C PHE A 99 47.34 3.98 4.64
N TYR A 100 46.03 4.15 4.79
CA TYR A 100 45.22 4.88 3.82
C TYR A 100 45.26 6.38 4.14
N VAL A 101 45.41 7.19 3.10
CA VAL A 101 45.38 8.65 3.17
C VAL A 101 44.11 9.13 2.46
N GLY A 102 43.29 9.90 3.15
CA GLY A 102 42.05 10.45 2.60
C GLY A 102 42.24 11.65 1.66
N ALA A 103 41.13 12.19 1.17
CA ALA A 103 41.11 13.32 0.24
C ALA A 103 41.74 14.62 0.83
N ASN A 104 41.71 14.77 2.16
CA ASN A 104 42.34 15.89 2.88
C ASN A 104 43.84 15.67 3.15
N GLY A 105 44.43 14.56 2.70
CA GLY A 105 45.84 14.22 2.95
C GLY A 105 46.11 13.69 4.37
N LEU A 106 45.09 13.49 5.19
CA LEU A 106 45.22 12.90 6.53
C LEU A 106 45.13 11.37 6.46
N ILE A 107 45.86 10.70 7.35
CA ILE A 107 45.78 9.24 7.52
C ILE A 107 44.44 8.87 8.17
N ASN A 108 43.73 7.91 7.57
CA ASN A 108 42.49 7.36 8.11
C ASN A 108 42.75 5.99 8.73
N LEU A 109 42.53 5.87 10.04
CA LEU A 109 42.69 4.62 10.80
C LEU A 109 41.38 3.84 10.96
N ASN A 110 40.26 4.37 10.46
CA ASN A 110 38.96 3.73 10.64
C ASN A 110 38.87 2.48 9.76
N LYS A 111 38.45 1.36 10.37
CA LYS A 111 38.18 0.10 9.67
C LYS A 111 37.24 0.32 8.49
N GLY A 112 37.42 -0.45 7.44
CA GLY A 112 36.48 -0.57 6.33
C GLY A 112 37.11 -0.29 4.99
N TRP A 113 36.29 -0.45 3.95
CA TRP A 113 36.67 -0.14 2.58
C TRP A 113 36.81 1.37 2.37
N LYS A 114 37.83 1.75 1.60
CA LYS A 114 38.17 3.13 1.24
C LYS A 114 38.23 3.27 -0.28
N LEU A 115 37.74 4.40 -0.76
CA LEU A 115 37.67 4.74 -2.16
C LEU A 115 39.05 5.17 -2.69
N ASN A 116 39.26 5.08 -3.99
CA ASN A 116 40.40 5.74 -4.66
C ASN A 116 39.96 7.10 -5.24
N ASN A 117 40.83 7.76 -6.01
CA ASN A 117 40.50 9.04 -6.66
C ASN A 117 39.40 8.95 -7.72
N ASN A 118 39.08 7.74 -8.20
CA ASN A 118 38.03 7.52 -9.18
C ASN A 118 36.69 7.14 -8.50
N GLY A 119 36.59 7.25 -7.17
CA GLY A 119 35.38 6.87 -6.44
C GLY A 119 35.16 5.35 -6.33
N LEU A 120 36.20 4.54 -6.51
CA LEU A 120 36.08 3.07 -6.48
C LEU A 120 36.60 2.45 -5.18
N TYR A 121 35.84 1.54 -4.55
CA TYR A 121 36.28 0.85 -3.33
C TYR A 121 37.53 0.00 -3.58
N THR A 122 38.69 0.44 -3.11
CA THR A 122 39.99 -0.07 -3.56
C THR A 122 40.85 -0.62 -2.43
N TYR A 123 40.79 0.00 -1.26
CA TYR A 123 41.66 -0.36 -0.13
C TYR A 123 40.80 -0.78 1.06
N TYR A 124 41.19 -1.84 1.76
CA TYR A 124 40.52 -2.24 3.01
C TYR A 124 41.43 -1.98 4.20
N VAL A 125 40.95 -1.16 5.15
CA VAL A 125 41.61 -0.84 6.41
C VAL A 125 41.11 -1.80 7.50
N LYS A 126 42.03 -2.49 8.18
CA LYS A 126 41.73 -3.40 9.30
C LYS A 126 41.37 -2.64 10.58
N LYS A 127 40.94 -3.38 11.60
CA LYS A 127 40.68 -2.85 12.96
C LYS A 127 41.88 -2.10 13.56
N ASN A 128 43.10 -2.46 13.17
CA ASN A 128 44.34 -1.83 13.61
C ASN A 128 44.80 -0.67 12.70
N GLY A 129 43.91 -0.06 11.92
CA GLY A 129 44.22 1.12 11.09
C GLY A 129 45.16 0.90 9.90
N THR A 130 45.67 -0.32 9.71
CA THR A 130 46.53 -0.65 8.56
C THR A 130 45.75 -1.20 7.38
N VAL A 131 46.22 -0.92 6.17
CA VAL A 131 45.64 -1.44 4.94
C VAL A 131 46.10 -2.89 4.73
N SER A 132 45.15 -3.80 4.58
CA SER A 132 45.45 -5.22 4.39
C SER A 132 45.11 -5.77 3.01
N VAL A 133 44.24 -5.08 2.28
CA VAL A 133 43.87 -5.45 0.92
C VAL A 133 43.96 -4.22 0.04
N LYS A 134 44.41 -4.44 -1.19
CA LYS A 134 44.20 -3.48 -2.27
C LYS A 134 43.72 -4.19 -3.53
N ILE A 135 42.95 -3.48 -4.34
CA ILE A 135 42.62 -3.92 -5.70
C ILE A 135 43.44 -3.05 -6.66
N THR A 136 44.15 -3.66 -7.60
CA THR A 136 44.99 -2.91 -8.56
C THR A 136 44.98 -3.62 -9.89
N ASN A 137 44.58 -2.91 -10.95
CA ASN A 137 44.43 -3.46 -12.31
C ASN A 137 43.55 -4.72 -12.31
N GLY A 138 42.41 -4.66 -11.63
CA GLY A 138 41.48 -5.80 -11.45
C GLY A 138 41.99 -6.92 -10.53
N LYS A 139 43.25 -6.90 -10.07
CA LYS A 139 43.82 -7.95 -9.21
C LYS A 139 43.54 -7.65 -7.74
N PHE A 140 42.88 -8.59 -7.05
CA PHE A 140 42.73 -8.55 -5.59
C PHE A 140 44.04 -8.96 -4.93
N ARG A 141 44.60 -8.10 -4.08
CA ARG A 141 45.90 -8.31 -3.46
C ARG A 141 45.81 -8.21 -1.95
N VAL A 142 46.42 -9.16 -1.26
CA VAL A 142 46.45 -9.23 0.20
C VAL A 142 47.86 -8.91 0.67
N TRP A 143 47.97 -8.12 1.74
CA TRP A 143 49.25 -7.81 2.36
C TRP A 143 49.77 -9.03 3.11
N ASN A 144 51.00 -9.45 2.83
CA ASN A 144 51.58 -10.71 3.34
C ASN A 144 51.97 -10.69 4.84
N GLY A 145 51.83 -9.55 5.53
CA GLY A 145 52.17 -9.43 6.94
C GLY A 145 53.68 -9.35 7.23
N ASN A 146 54.50 -10.06 6.45
CA ASN A 146 55.97 -10.16 6.54
C ASN A 146 56.71 -8.95 5.94
N ASN A 147 56.00 -7.84 5.74
CA ASN A 147 56.58 -6.52 5.51
C ASN A 147 57.34 -6.31 4.18
N THR A 148 57.14 -7.14 3.16
CA THR A 148 57.88 -7.01 1.88
C THR A 148 57.02 -6.85 0.64
N ARG A 149 55.85 -7.50 0.53
CA ARG A 149 55.09 -7.48 -0.72
C ARG A 149 53.58 -7.71 -0.59
N TRP A 150 52.89 -7.46 -1.71
CA TRP A 150 51.46 -7.70 -1.91
C TRP A 150 51.25 -8.99 -2.71
N ASP A 151 50.70 -10.02 -2.07
CA ASP A 151 50.42 -11.28 -2.74
C ASP A 151 49.10 -11.20 -3.51
N LYS A 152 49.07 -11.79 -4.71
CA LYS A 152 47.86 -11.86 -5.53
C LYS A 152 46.96 -12.96 -4.95
N LYS A 153 45.70 -12.64 -4.69
CA LYS A 153 44.68 -13.66 -4.42
C LYS A 153 44.17 -14.20 -5.76
N ASP A 154 44.21 -15.52 -5.92
CA ASP A 154 43.58 -16.15 -7.07
C ASP A 154 42.05 -16.18 -6.89
N LEU A 155 41.34 -15.66 -7.89
CA LEU A 155 39.88 -15.60 -7.94
C LEU A 155 39.31 -16.41 -9.11
N LYS A 156 40.10 -17.29 -9.75
CA LYS A 156 39.62 -18.14 -10.87
C LYS A 156 38.34 -18.92 -10.55
N LYS A 157 38.15 -19.40 -9.32
CA LYS A 157 36.93 -20.12 -8.91
C LYS A 157 35.66 -19.25 -8.88
N TYR A 158 35.80 -17.93 -8.97
CA TYR A 158 34.71 -16.96 -8.96
C TYR A 158 34.41 -16.36 -10.34
N LYS A 159 35.00 -16.88 -11.43
CA LYS A 159 34.74 -16.38 -12.80
C LYS A 159 33.22 -16.35 -13.08
N GLY A 160 32.74 -15.19 -13.53
CA GLY A 160 31.32 -14.95 -13.80
C GLY A 160 30.43 -14.82 -12.56
N LYS A 161 31.03 -14.76 -11.36
CA LYS A 161 30.34 -14.73 -10.07
C LYS A 161 30.83 -13.56 -9.22
N ILE A 162 30.21 -13.38 -8.05
CA ILE A 162 30.65 -12.40 -7.06
C ILE A 162 31.73 -12.97 -6.13
N TYR A 163 32.66 -12.12 -5.75
CA TYR A 163 33.58 -12.33 -4.63
C TYR A 163 33.29 -11.30 -3.54
N THR A 164 32.82 -11.77 -2.39
CA THR A 164 32.51 -10.91 -1.24
C THR A 164 33.67 -10.92 -0.24
N TYR A 165 34.09 -9.73 0.20
CA TYR A 165 35.13 -9.57 1.22
C TYR A 165 34.82 -8.39 2.12
N ASN A 166 34.63 -8.66 3.42
CA ASN A 166 34.27 -7.66 4.44
C ASN A 166 33.16 -6.71 3.95
N GLU A 167 31.95 -7.24 3.79
CA GLU A 167 30.72 -6.49 3.51
C GLU A 167 30.63 -5.86 2.10
N LYS A 168 31.63 -6.06 1.22
CA LYS A 168 31.59 -5.62 -0.18
C LYS A 168 31.69 -6.79 -1.14
N SER A 169 30.85 -6.77 -2.16
CA SER A 169 30.79 -7.76 -3.24
C SER A 169 31.32 -7.17 -4.53
N PHE A 170 32.20 -7.92 -5.19
CA PHE A 170 32.85 -7.53 -6.44
C PHE A 170 32.58 -8.59 -7.51
N PHE A 171 32.19 -8.18 -8.70
CA PHE A 171 32.03 -9.10 -9.82
C PHE A 171 33.41 -9.52 -10.35
N VAL A 172 33.61 -10.82 -10.56
CA VAL A 172 34.83 -11.38 -11.11
C VAL A 172 34.55 -11.82 -12.55
N ASN A 173 35.27 -11.22 -13.50
CA ASN A 173 35.10 -11.50 -14.92
C ASN A 173 35.64 -12.88 -15.31
N THR A 174 35.45 -13.27 -16.57
CA THR A 174 35.89 -14.54 -17.16
C THR A 174 37.41 -14.78 -17.07
N ASN A 175 38.20 -13.71 -16.93
CA ASN A 175 39.65 -13.75 -16.75
C ASN A 175 40.07 -13.94 -15.27
N GLY A 176 39.12 -14.02 -14.33
CA GLY A 176 39.40 -14.15 -12.90
C GLY A 176 39.87 -12.84 -12.26
N ASN A 177 39.58 -11.68 -12.88
CA ASN A 177 39.88 -10.36 -12.35
C ASN A 177 38.58 -9.65 -11.92
N ILE A 178 38.69 -8.74 -10.95
CA ILE A 178 37.58 -7.88 -10.54
C ILE A 178 37.25 -6.90 -11.66
N SER A 179 36.00 -6.93 -12.12
CA SER A 179 35.46 -5.91 -13.03
C SER A 179 35.05 -4.66 -12.25
N ARG A 180 35.23 -3.51 -12.89
CA ARG A 180 34.87 -2.19 -12.36
C ARG A 180 33.98 -1.40 -13.32
N ALA A 181 33.59 -2.01 -14.43
CA ALA A 181 32.74 -1.35 -15.42
C ALA A 181 31.34 -1.24 -14.82
N MET A 182 30.88 0.00 -14.61
CA MET A 182 29.52 0.27 -14.16
C MET A 182 28.51 -0.31 -15.16
N GLY A 183 27.42 -0.87 -14.66
CA GLY A 183 26.36 -1.46 -15.46
C GLY A 183 26.21 -2.96 -15.25
N TRP A 184 25.31 -3.55 -16.04
CA TRP A 184 25.05 -4.98 -16.01
C TRP A 184 26.20 -5.78 -16.63
N GLN A 185 26.66 -6.79 -15.90
CA GLN A 185 27.65 -7.79 -16.31
C GLN A 185 26.98 -9.16 -16.19
N GLY A 186 26.30 -9.58 -17.25
CA GLY A 186 25.35 -10.70 -17.18
C GLY A 186 24.23 -10.37 -16.19
N SER A 187 24.06 -11.22 -15.19
CA SER A 187 23.00 -11.05 -14.17
C SER A 187 23.40 -10.17 -12.98
N TYR A 188 24.55 -9.48 -13.01
CA TYR A 188 25.02 -8.66 -11.89
C TYR A 188 25.15 -7.20 -12.29
N PHE A 189 24.53 -6.29 -11.54
CA PHE A 189 24.69 -4.84 -11.75
C PHE A 189 25.80 -4.27 -10.87
N ILE A 190 26.79 -3.64 -11.50
CA ILE A 190 27.88 -2.93 -10.85
C ILE A 190 27.54 -1.43 -10.78
N ASP A 191 27.62 -0.85 -9.58
CA ASP A 191 27.36 0.57 -9.34
C ASP A 191 28.60 1.46 -9.56
N ASN A 192 28.43 2.76 -9.31
CA ASN A 192 29.49 3.78 -9.44
C ASN A 192 30.70 3.53 -8.52
N ASP A 193 30.50 2.84 -7.39
CA ASP A 193 31.59 2.53 -6.46
C ASP A 193 32.42 1.30 -6.90
N GLY A 194 32.01 0.69 -8.01
CA GLY A 194 32.60 -0.52 -8.57
C GLY A 194 32.26 -1.77 -7.75
N CYS A 195 31.13 -1.77 -7.05
CA CYS A 195 30.62 -2.90 -6.29
C CYS A 195 29.34 -3.44 -6.93
N VAL A 196 29.04 -4.71 -6.67
CA VAL A 196 27.78 -5.30 -7.10
C VAL A 196 26.68 -4.80 -6.17
N LYS A 197 25.66 -4.15 -6.75
CA LYS A 197 24.50 -3.60 -6.02
C LYS A 197 23.26 -4.48 -6.20
N TYR A 198 23.04 -4.98 -7.42
CA TYR A 198 21.91 -5.85 -7.74
C TYR A 198 22.37 -7.14 -8.40
N TYR A 199 21.60 -8.22 -8.23
CA TYR A 199 21.75 -9.43 -9.03
C TYR A 199 20.40 -10.05 -9.37
N ASP A 200 20.32 -10.71 -10.52
CA ASP A 200 19.16 -11.46 -10.98
C ASP A 200 19.50 -12.96 -10.95
N ASP A 201 18.66 -13.80 -10.35
CA ASP A 201 18.83 -15.27 -10.40
C ASP A 201 18.17 -15.93 -11.62
N GLY A 202 17.52 -15.12 -12.47
CA GLY A 202 16.73 -15.59 -13.61
C GLY A 202 15.23 -15.62 -13.36
N SER A 203 14.79 -15.57 -12.10
CA SER A 203 13.38 -15.43 -11.69
C SER A 203 13.13 -14.14 -10.91
N THR A 204 14.04 -13.82 -9.99
CA THR A 204 13.93 -12.77 -8.98
C THR A 204 15.19 -11.91 -8.99
N SER A 205 15.00 -10.61 -8.80
CA SER A 205 16.05 -9.63 -8.61
C SER A 205 16.26 -9.37 -7.12
N TYR A 206 17.52 -9.18 -6.74
CA TYR A 206 17.94 -8.99 -5.37
C TYR A 206 18.85 -7.78 -5.25
N ARG A 207 18.84 -7.17 -4.07
CA ARG A 207 19.77 -6.12 -3.65
C ARG A 207 20.79 -6.70 -2.68
N ILE A 208 22.06 -6.37 -2.94
CA ILE A 208 23.14 -6.55 -1.97
C ILE A 208 23.16 -5.30 -1.08
N THR A 209 22.94 -5.50 0.21
CA THR A 209 22.92 -4.42 1.19
C THR A 209 24.33 -3.91 1.49
N LYS A 210 24.42 -2.75 2.15
CA LYS A 210 25.70 -2.17 2.60
C LYS A 210 26.56 -3.09 3.47
N ASN A 211 25.94 -4.06 4.15
CA ASN A 211 26.60 -5.05 5.02
C ASN A 211 26.97 -6.34 4.28
N GLY A 212 26.60 -6.46 3.00
CA GLY A 212 26.80 -7.68 2.19
C GLY A 212 25.65 -8.68 2.24
N ASP A 213 24.59 -8.41 3.02
CA ASP A 213 23.40 -9.26 3.04
C ASP A 213 22.61 -9.15 1.75
N ILE A 214 21.89 -10.20 1.38
CA ILE A 214 21.07 -10.27 0.17
C ILE A 214 19.59 -10.11 0.54
N LYS A 215 18.87 -9.26 -0.19
CA LYS A 215 17.42 -9.07 -0.03
C LYS A 215 16.71 -9.15 -1.37
N ALA A 216 15.67 -9.97 -1.45
CA ALA A 216 14.78 -10.00 -2.61
C ALA A 216 14.07 -8.65 -2.78
N LEU A 217 13.94 -8.20 -4.03
CA LEU A 217 13.19 -7.00 -4.36
C LEU A 217 11.72 -7.32 -4.56
N LYS A 218 10.84 -6.41 -4.14
CA LYS A 218 9.39 -6.53 -4.33
C LYS A 218 8.97 -5.82 -5.61
N ASP A 219 7.85 -6.23 -6.19
CA ASP A 219 7.28 -5.52 -7.34
C ASP A 219 6.97 -4.05 -7.02
N GLY A 220 7.19 -3.17 -7.99
CA GLY A 220 7.11 -1.72 -7.85
C GLY A 220 8.48 -1.04 -7.73
N TRP A 221 8.47 0.20 -7.23
CA TRP A 221 9.70 1.00 -7.04
C TRP A 221 10.47 0.54 -5.81
N ASN A 222 11.77 0.28 -5.98
CA ASN A 222 12.72 -0.05 -4.93
C ASN A 222 13.84 1.00 -4.92
N ASP A 223 13.51 2.18 -4.42
CA ASP A 223 14.36 3.38 -4.41
C ASP A 223 14.68 3.91 -5.82
N ASP A 224 15.62 3.28 -6.53
CA ASP A 224 16.14 3.75 -7.83
C ASP A 224 15.77 2.86 -9.02
N VAL A 225 15.23 1.66 -8.77
CA VAL A 225 14.87 0.68 -9.81
C VAL A 225 13.40 0.26 -9.72
N TYR A 226 12.80 -0.08 -10.86
CA TYR A 226 11.45 -0.62 -10.93
C TYR A 226 11.47 -2.13 -11.16
N VAL A 227 10.69 -2.87 -10.38
CA VAL A 227 10.58 -4.33 -10.45
C VAL A 227 9.17 -4.73 -10.89
N LYS A 228 9.07 -5.71 -11.79
CA LYS A 228 7.81 -6.29 -12.24
C LYS A 228 8.01 -7.80 -12.42
N ASN A 229 7.08 -8.60 -11.90
CA ASN A 229 7.16 -10.05 -11.91
C ASN A 229 8.49 -10.54 -11.34
N GLY A 230 8.92 -9.95 -10.23
CA GLY A 230 10.18 -10.27 -9.54
C GLY A 230 11.44 -9.72 -10.21
N LYS A 231 11.39 -9.13 -11.41
CA LYS A 231 12.58 -8.70 -12.16
C LYS A 231 12.71 -7.19 -12.32
N ILE A 232 13.93 -6.68 -12.19
CA ILE A 232 14.29 -5.30 -12.53
C ILE A 232 14.01 -5.07 -14.03
N GLN A 233 13.21 -4.04 -14.31
CA GLN A 233 12.88 -3.61 -15.66
C GLN A 233 13.97 -2.72 -16.21
N ARG A 234 14.27 -2.83 -17.51
CA ARG A 234 15.38 -2.12 -18.18
C ARG A 234 14.99 -1.68 -19.58
N SER A 235 15.49 -0.52 -20.00
CA SER A 235 15.28 0.09 -21.33
C SER A 235 13.81 0.12 -21.77
N THR A 236 12.90 0.37 -20.85
CA THR A 236 11.46 0.20 -21.09
C THR A 236 10.62 1.21 -20.33
N ILE A 237 9.34 1.27 -20.69
CA ILE A 237 8.34 2.10 -20.04
C ILE A 237 7.64 1.25 -18.99
N VAL A 238 7.59 1.74 -17.75
CA VAL A 238 6.92 1.09 -16.63
C VAL A 238 5.77 1.96 -16.15
N LYS A 239 4.66 1.32 -15.76
CA LYS A 239 3.48 2.01 -15.25
C LYS A 239 3.43 1.90 -13.73
N SER A 240 3.40 3.04 -13.06
CA SER A 240 3.25 3.11 -11.60
C SER A 240 2.34 4.26 -11.22
N SER A 241 1.40 4.00 -10.32
CA SER A 241 0.44 5.01 -9.87
C SER A 241 -0.29 5.76 -11.00
N GLY A 242 -0.70 5.04 -12.05
CA GLY A 242 -1.41 5.61 -13.20
C GLY A 242 -0.55 6.48 -14.11
N CYS A 243 0.76 6.58 -13.86
CA CYS A 243 1.72 7.33 -14.67
C CYS A 243 2.75 6.37 -15.28
N ASN A 244 3.26 6.72 -16.45
CA ASN A 244 4.32 6.05 -17.16
C ASN A 244 5.66 6.71 -16.84
N TYR A 245 6.67 5.88 -16.58
CA TYR A 245 8.04 6.26 -16.32
C TYR A 245 8.97 5.49 -17.24
N PHE A 246 10.09 6.08 -17.62
CA PHE A 246 11.12 5.36 -18.35
C PHE A 246 12.16 4.82 -17.37
N VAL A 247 12.58 3.57 -17.56
CA VAL A 247 13.76 3.01 -16.90
C VAL A 247 14.81 2.71 -17.96
N ASP A 248 16.04 3.17 -17.74
CA ASP A 248 17.13 3.01 -18.69
C ASP A 248 17.71 1.58 -18.71
N LYS A 249 18.80 1.39 -19.46
CA LYS A 249 19.51 0.10 -19.57
C LYS A 249 20.05 -0.43 -18.23
N ASN A 250 20.25 0.44 -17.26
CA ASN A 250 20.67 0.07 -15.90
C ASN A 250 19.48 -0.25 -15.01
N GLY A 251 18.27 0.10 -15.43
CA GLY A 251 17.03 0.01 -14.66
C GLY A 251 16.74 1.28 -13.85
N SER A 252 17.56 2.32 -14.00
CA SER A 252 17.40 3.58 -13.29
C SER A 252 16.31 4.43 -13.94
N ARG A 253 15.50 5.08 -13.11
CA ARG A 253 14.46 6.01 -13.58
C ARG A 253 15.07 7.16 -14.36
N GLN A 254 14.49 7.45 -15.53
CA GLN A 254 14.78 8.63 -16.32
C GLN A 254 13.49 9.40 -16.58
N ASP A 255 13.62 10.72 -16.68
CA ASP A 255 12.53 11.56 -17.14
C ASP A 255 12.41 11.48 -18.66
N PHE A 256 11.17 11.46 -19.16
CA PHE A 256 10.93 11.63 -20.58
C PHE A 256 11.30 13.05 -21.02
N LYS A 257 11.58 13.22 -22.32
CA LYS A 257 11.93 14.52 -22.91
C LYS A 257 10.68 15.15 -23.54
N VAL A 258 10.55 16.46 -23.41
CA VAL A 258 9.57 17.26 -24.14
C VAL A 258 10.25 17.84 -25.38
N LYS A 259 9.74 17.55 -26.58
CA LYS A 259 10.27 18.08 -27.85
C LYS A 259 9.12 18.36 -28.80
N ASN A 260 9.05 19.56 -29.38
CA ASN A 260 8.04 19.97 -30.36
C ASN A 260 6.59 19.62 -29.93
N ASN A 261 6.24 19.95 -28.68
CA ASN A 261 4.93 19.62 -28.07
C ASN A 261 4.60 18.11 -28.02
N GLN A 262 5.61 17.25 -28.05
CA GLN A 262 5.50 15.80 -27.85
C GLN A 262 6.34 15.33 -26.67
N ILE A 263 5.91 14.25 -26.05
CA ILE A 263 6.71 13.46 -25.13
C ILE A 263 7.42 12.36 -25.91
N VAL A 264 8.75 12.33 -25.79
CA VAL A 264 9.60 11.35 -26.47
C VAL A 264 10.47 10.60 -25.47
N ARG A 265 10.79 9.35 -25.81
CA ARG A 265 11.65 8.51 -24.99
C ARG A 265 13.06 9.10 -24.90
N PRO A 266 13.73 9.03 -23.74
CA PRO A 266 15.05 9.62 -23.57
C PRO A 266 16.16 8.88 -24.32
N ASP A 267 15.99 7.59 -24.59
CA ASP A 267 16.97 6.68 -25.20
C ASP A 267 17.06 6.76 -26.73
N ASN A 268 15.91 6.91 -27.40
CA ASN A 268 15.84 6.90 -28.87
C ASN A 268 15.04 8.07 -29.46
N SER A 269 14.52 8.97 -28.63
CA SER A 269 13.72 10.13 -29.06
C SER A 269 12.46 9.79 -29.86
N MET A 270 11.98 8.54 -29.81
CA MET A 270 10.70 8.16 -30.42
C MET A 270 9.54 8.69 -29.57
N ALA A 271 8.47 9.12 -30.24
CA ALA A 271 7.23 9.52 -29.58
C ALA A 271 6.61 8.34 -28.81
N VAL A 272 6.02 8.64 -27.67
CA VAL A 272 5.32 7.65 -26.84
C VAL A 272 3.87 7.44 -27.32
N SER A 273 3.24 6.35 -26.90
CA SER A 273 1.81 6.11 -27.11
C SER A 273 0.95 6.95 -26.15
N SER A 274 -0.37 6.80 -26.24
CA SER A 274 -1.30 7.51 -25.35
C SER A 274 -1.10 7.11 -23.88
N GLY A 275 -1.32 8.08 -22.99
CA GLY A 275 -1.20 7.88 -21.55
C GLY A 275 -0.70 9.12 -20.83
N ILE A 276 -0.21 8.95 -19.60
CA ILE A 276 0.29 10.05 -18.77
C ILE A 276 1.74 9.77 -18.44
N TYR A 277 2.62 10.72 -18.75
CA TYR A 277 4.06 10.53 -18.69
C TYR A 277 4.71 11.54 -17.75
N ALA A 278 5.67 11.06 -16.95
CA ALA A 278 6.51 11.94 -16.14
C ALA A 278 7.67 12.51 -16.99
N ALA A 279 7.67 13.82 -17.22
CA ALA A 279 8.67 14.51 -18.02
C ALA A 279 9.02 15.85 -17.38
N ALA A 280 10.31 16.21 -17.35
CA ALA A 280 10.77 17.49 -16.79
C ALA A 280 10.17 17.84 -15.41
N GLY A 281 10.11 16.85 -14.50
CA GLY A 281 9.52 17.02 -13.16
C GLY A 281 7.99 17.21 -13.12
N LYS A 282 7.29 17.14 -14.25
CA LYS A 282 5.84 17.30 -14.41
C LYS A 282 5.20 16.04 -14.99
N LYS A 283 3.87 16.02 -15.04
CA LYS A 283 3.09 14.92 -15.64
C LYS A 283 2.28 15.47 -16.81
N TYR A 284 2.35 14.79 -17.95
CA TYR A 284 1.70 15.22 -19.19
C TYR A 284 0.80 14.11 -19.72
N PRO A 285 -0.49 14.37 -19.93
CA PRO A 285 -1.33 13.50 -20.73
C PRO A 285 -1.02 13.68 -22.22
N VAL A 286 -0.97 12.58 -22.95
CA VAL A 286 -0.61 12.56 -24.37
C VAL A 286 -1.52 11.66 -25.19
N ASP A 287 -1.67 12.01 -26.47
CA ASP A 287 -2.40 11.21 -27.46
C ASP A 287 -1.60 10.02 -28.00
N ASN A 288 -2.17 9.28 -28.97
CA ASN A 288 -1.53 8.11 -29.59
C ASN A 288 -0.28 8.44 -30.43
N LYS A 289 -0.01 9.72 -30.70
CA LYS A 289 1.18 10.23 -31.39
C LYS A 289 2.13 10.91 -30.41
N GLY A 290 1.91 10.76 -29.10
CA GLY A 290 2.74 11.34 -28.05
C GLY A 290 2.62 12.86 -27.92
N LYS A 291 1.65 13.51 -28.59
CA LYS A 291 1.43 14.96 -28.48
C LYS A 291 0.80 15.29 -27.14
N ILE A 292 1.31 16.34 -26.50
CA ILE A 292 0.79 16.84 -25.23
C ILE A 292 -0.62 17.40 -25.45
N GLN A 293 -1.57 16.88 -24.67
CA GLN A 293 -2.92 17.38 -24.63
C GLN A 293 -2.98 18.59 -23.68
N LYS A 294 -3.60 19.67 -24.13
CA LYS A 294 -3.76 20.93 -23.39
C LYS A 294 -5.23 21.24 -23.23
N ASN A 295 -5.58 21.98 -22.17
CA ASN A 295 -6.95 22.40 -21.87
C ASN A 295 -7.94 21.21 -21.83
N SER A 296 -7.47 20.07 -21.35
CA SER A 296 -8.24 18.84 -21.21
C SER A 296 -8.31 18.36 -19.76
N THR A 297 -9.41 17.67 -19.44
CA THR A 297 -9.61 16.94 -18.18
C THR A 297 -9.23 15.48 -18.36
N VAL A 298 -8.37 14.96 -17.48
CA VAL A 298 -7.79 13.61 -17.57
C VAL A 298 -7.89 12.88 -16.23
N PHE A 299 -8.12 11.56 -16.28
CA PHE A 299 -8.35 10.75 -15.10
C PHE A 299 -7.13 9.89 -14.73
N ILE A 300 -6.70 9.95 -13.48
CA ILE A 300 -5.64 9.10 -12.91
C ILE A 300 -6.15 8.43 -11.65
N LYS A 301 -6.13 7.10 -11.61
CA LYS A 301 -6.57 6.33 -10.43
C LYS A 301 -7.90 6.87 -9.87
N ASN A 302 -8.84 7.09 -10.78
CA ASN A 302 -10.19 7.56 -10.48
C ASN A 302 -10.30 9.01 -9.97
N LYS A 303 -9.27 9.84 -10.17
CA LYS A 303 -9.31 11.27 -9.90
C LYS A 303 -9.15 12.07 -11.19
N ALA A 304 -10.01 13.06 -11.38
CA ALA A 304 -9.92 14.00 -12.49
C ALA A 304 -8.83 15.04 -12.22
N TYR A 305 -8.11 15.44 -13.26
CA TYR A 305 -7.11 16.49 -13.24
C TYR A 305 -7.26 17.33 -14.50
N GLU A 306 -7.19 18.65 -14.36
CA GLU A 306 -7.11 19.55 -15.50
C GLU A 306 -5.65 19.74 -15.92
N THR A 307 -5.44 20.02 -17.20
CA THR A 307 -4.14 20.47 -17.71
C THR A 307 -4.04 21.99 -17.70
N VAL A 308 -2.87 22.51 -17.30
CA VAL A 308 -2.58 23.95 -17.35
C VAL A 308 -2.04 24.34 -18.73
N SER A 309 -1.69 25.62 -18.94
CA SER A 309 -1.31 26.17 -20.26
C SER A 309 -0.12 25.47 -20.94
N ASP A 310 0.80 24.90 -20.16
CA ASP A 310 1.92 24.12 -20.68
C ASP A 310 1.57 22.66 -21.00
N GLY A 311 0.33 22.24 -20.73
CA GLY A 311 -0.20 20.89 -20.90
C GLY A 311 0.12 19.93 -19.75
N SER A 312 0.80 20.38 -18.70
CA SER A 312 1.02 19.56 -17.51
C SER A 312 -0.24 19.47 -16.64
N LEU A 313 -0.37 18.38 -15.89
CA LEU A 313 -1.45 18.21 -14.93
C LEU A 313 -1.33 19.26 -13.81
N SER A 314 -2.46 19.88 -13.51
CA SER A 314 -2.66 20.72 -12.33
C SER A 314 -2.38 19.92 -11.04
N LYS A 315 -1.94 20.63 -10.00
CA LYS A 315 -1.67 20.02 -8.68
C LYS A 315 -2.95 19.67 -7.93
N GLN A 316 -4.04 20.40 -8.21
CA GLN A 316 -5.35 20.16 -7.62
C GLN A 316 -6.16 19.24 -8.53
N PRO A 317 -6.89 18.25 -7.98
CA PRO A 317 -7.85 17.50 -8.77
C PRO A 317 -8.94 18.44 -9.31
N ALA A 318 -9.43 18.14 -10.50
CA ALA A 318 -10.51 18.89 -11.11
C ALA A 318 -11.82 18.68 -10.34
N ASN A 319 -12.53 19.76 -10.07
CA ASN A 319 -13.91 19.67 -9.60
C ASN A 319 -14.75 19.10 -10.74
N HIS A 320 -15.42 17.98 -10.49
CA HIS A 320 -16.38 17.42 -11.42
C HIS A 320 -17.61 16.95 -10.64
N VAL A 321 -18.75 16.91 -11.30
CA VAL A 321 -20.00 16.48 -10.69
C VAL A 321 -19.98 14.95 -10.56
N HIS A 322 -20.16 14.44 -9.35
CA HIS A 322 -20.28 13.02 -9.11
C HIS A 322 -21.66 12.50 -9.56
N LEU A 323 -21.68 11.74 -10.65
CA LEU A 323 -22.84 11.01 -11.12
C LEU A 323 -22.77 9.58 -10.59
N TRP A 324 -23.27 9.36 -9.38
CA TRP A 324 -23.20 8.05 -8.72
C TRP A 324 -24.09 7.00 -9.40
N LYS A 325 -23.53 5.81 -9.62
CA LYS A 325 -24.27 4.61 -10.00
C LYS A 325 -24.32 3.69 -8.78
N ALA A 326 -25.53 3.34 -8.35
CA ALA A 326 -25.74 2.36 -7.29
C ALA A 326 -25.16 0.99 -7.71
N GLY A 327 -24.45 0.38 -6.78
CA GLY A 327 -23.85 -0.94 -6.85
C GLY A 327 -24.59 -1.92 -5.94
N SER A 328 -23.88 -2.99 -5.57
CA SER A 328 -24.41 -4.07 -4.74
C SER A 328 -24.60 -3.62 -3.29
N VAL A 329 -25.59 -4.22 -2.62
CA VAL A 329 -25.74 -4.14 -1.17
C VAL A 329 -24.60 -4.95 -0.52
N THR A 330 -23.87 -4.34 0.39
CA THR A 330 -22.69 -4.94 1.04
C THR A 330 -23.03 -5.60 2.38
N GLU A 331 -24.05 -5.10 3.07
CA GLU A 331 -24.53 -5.62 4.34
C GLU A 331 -26.01 -5.24 4.54
N GLN A 332 -26.85 -6.17 4.99
CA GLN A 332 -28.29 -5.95 5.24
C GLN A 332 -28.68 -6.54 6.59
N ILE A 333 -29.41 -5.77 7.39
CA ILE A 333 -29.93 -6.13 8.70
C ILE A 333 -31.45 -6.01 8.68
N ASP A 334 -32.14 -7.12 8.94
CA ASP A 334 -33.60 -7.17 8.96
C ASP A 334 -34.14 -7.14 10.40
N HIS A 335 -35.00 -6.17 10.68
CA HIS A 335 -35.75 -6.06 11.93
C HIS A 335 -37.13 -6.67 11.73
N LYS A 336 -37.44 -7.73 12.49
CA LYS A 336 -38.77 -8.34 12.49
C LYS A 336 -39.78 -7.43 13.17
N ALA A 337 -41.02 -7.48 12.68
CA ALA A 337 -42.13 -6.77 13.31
C ALA A 337 -42.32 -7.25 14.76
N LYS A 338 -42.66 -6.32 15.66
CA LYS A 338 -43.06 -6.64 17.03
C LYS A 338 -44.57 -6.52 17.15
N THR A 339 -45.16 -7.44 17.90
CA THR A 339 -46.59 -7.46 18.15
C THR A 339 -46.89 -7.52 19.64
N LYS A 340 -48.09 -7.10 20.01
CA LYS A 340 -48.63 -7.21 21.37
C LYS A 340 -50.10 -7.63 21.31
N GLU A 341 -50.50 -8.51 22.21
CA GLU A 341 -51.90 -8.88 22.39
C GLU A 341 -52.64 -7.80 23.19
N VAL A 342 -53.83 -7.42 22.71
CA VAL A 342 -54.71 -6.43 23.33
C VAL A 342 -56.13 -6.97 23.30
N GLN A 343 -56.90 -6.70 24.35
CA GLN A 343 -58.31 -7.08 24.44
C GLN A 343 -59.21 -5.93 23.96
N ILE A 344 -60.17 -6.25 23.09
CA ILE A 344 -61.15 -5.30 22.54
C ILE A 344 -62.59 -5.80 22.75
N PRO A 345 -63.56 -4.91 23.06
CA PRO A 345 -64.95 -5.31 23.35
C PRO A 345 -65.75 -5.61 22.07
N VAL A 346 -66.61 -6.65 22.13
CA VAL A 346 -67.49 -7.07 21.03
C VAL A 346 -68.74 -6.17 20.97
N LYS A 347 -69.10 -5.66 19.78
CA LYS A 347 -70.27 -4.80 19.54
C LYS A 347 -71.50 -5.59 19.05
N GLU A 348 -72.68 -4.98 19.14
CA GLU A 348 -73.94 -5.52 18.60
C GLU A 348 -73.85 -5.83 17.10
N TRP A 349 -74.46 -6.94 16.66
CA TRP A 349 -74.53 -7.32 15.25
C TRP A 349 -75.74 -8.22 14.96
N ASP A 350 -76.20 -8.20 13.71
CA ASP A 350 -77.29 -9.04 13.21
C ASP A 350 -76.75 -10.22 12.41
N GLU A 351 -77.24 -11.42 12.71
CA GLU A 351 -76.91 -12.64 11.98
C GLU A 351 -78.04 -12.96 10.98
N GLU A 352 -77.74 -12.86 9.69
CA GLU A 352 -78.66 -13.23 8.62
C GLU A 352 -78.60 -14.73 8.33
N VAL A 353 -79.73 -15.41 8.47
CA VAL A 353 -79.87 -16.85 8.18
C VAL A 353 -80.44 -17.03 6.78
N TRP A 354 -79.54 -17.32 5.84
CA TRP A 354 -79.88 -17.59 4.44
C TRP A 354 -80.18 -19.07 4.21
N SER A 355 -81.00 -19.37 3.22
CA SER A 355 -81.23 -20.75 2.79
C SER A 355 -79.91 -21.44 2.38
N GLU A 356 -79.75 -22.69 2.80
CA GLU A 356 -78.56 -23.49 2.49
C GLU A 356 -78.43 -23.68 0.96
N ASP A 357 -79.53 -24.06 0.32
CA ASP A 357 -79.67 -24.22 -1.13
C ASP A 357 -80.41 -23.06 -1.81
N ILE A 358 -80.20 -22.92 -3.11
CA ILE A 358 -80.94 -21.99 -3.98
C ILE A 358 -82.41 -22.43 -4.04
N LYS A 359 -83.34 -21.49 -3.80
CA LYS A 359 -84.77 -21.76 -3.89
C LYS A 359 -85.37 -21.26 -5.20
N HIS A 360 -86.46 -21.89 -5.61
CA HIS A 360 -87.25 -21.56 -6.78
C HIS A 360 -88.34 -20.55 -6.39
N VAL A 361 -88.25 -19.30 -6.82
CA VAL A 361 -89.15 -18.22 -6.38
C VAL A 361 -90.12 -17.84 -7.49
N CYS A 362 -91.42 -17.78 -7.19
CA CYS A 362 -92.41 -17.22 -8.12
C CYS A 362 -92.39 -15.69 -8.06
N LEU A 363 -91.71 -15.06 -9.02
CA LEU A 363 -91.58 -13.59 -9.08
C LEU A 363 -92.92 -12.89 -9.23
N ASN A 364 -93.84 -13.48 -9.98
CA ASN A 364 -95.17 -12.90 -10.17
C ASN A 364 -95.98 -12.89 -8.86
N CYS A 365 -95.86 -13.91 -8.02
CA CYS A 365 -96.48 -13.91 -6.69
C CYS A 365 -95.84 -12.86 -5.76
N VAL A 366 -94.51 -12.75 -5.81
CA VAL A 366 -93.78 -11.69 -5.09
C VAL A 366 -94.22 -10.30 -5.54
N TRP A 367 -94.35 -10.06 -6.85
CA TRP A 367 -94.78 -8.77 -7.40
C TRP A 367 -96.24 -8.44 -7.13
N ASN A 368 -97.11 -9.46 -6.97
CA ASN A 368 -98.52 -9.26 -6.65
C ASN A 368 -98.79 -9.15 -5.15
N LYS A 369 -97.79 -9.36 -4.29
CA LYS A 369 -97.96 -9.22 -2.85
C LYS A 369 -98.10 -7.74 -2.50
N LYS A 370 -99.23 -7.38 -1.87
CA LYS A 370 -99.38 -6.04 -1.28
C LYS A 370 -98.51 -5.95 -0.02
N PRO A 371 -97.70 -4.89 0.13
CA PRO A 371 -96.92 -4.70 1.35
C PRO A 371 -97.79 -4.55 2.58
N LYS A 372 -97.24 -4.89 3.76
CA LYS A 372 -97.90 -4.60 5.03
C LYS A 372 -97.81 -3.10 5.35
N GLN A 373 -98.81 -2.57 6.06
CA GLN A 373 -98.85 -1.17 6.48
C GLN A 373 -97.63 -0.84 7.35
N GLY A 374 -96.80 0.13 6.92
CA GLY A 374 -95.59 0.56 7.64
C GLY A 374 -94.26 0.21 6.95
N GLU A 375 -94.29 -0.53 5.84
CA GLU A 375 -93.09 -0.77 5.01
C GLU A 375 -92.89 0.34 3.97
N SER A 376 -91.64 0.66 3.63
CA SER A 376 -91.26 1.74 2.70
C SER A 376 -91.17 1.25 1.24
N TRP A 377 -91.76 1.97 0.28
CA TRP A 377 -91.81 1.58 -1.16
C TRP A 377 -91.65 2.78 -2.11
N VAL A 378 -91.01 2.58 -3.27
CA VAL A 378 -90.72 3.63 -4.27
C VAL A 378 -91.17 3.20 -5.69
N ASP A 379 -91.93 4.05 -6.42
CA ASP A 379 -92.23 3.88 -7.84
C ASP A 379 -91.08 4.44 -8.69
N ILE A 380 -90.21 3.55 -9.18
CA ILE A 380 -88.96 3.95 -9.86
C ILE A 380 -89.19 4.37 -11.32
N ASN A 381 -90.30 3.99 -11.95
CA ASN A 381 -90.51 4.16 -13.39
C ASN A 381 -91.69 5.09 -13.73
N GLY A 382 -92.51 5.47 -12.75
CA GLY A 382 -93.53 6.51 -12.88
C GLY A 382 -94.71 6.15 -13.77
N ASP A 383 -94.96 4.86 -14.00
CA ASP A 383 -96.06 4.35 -14.84
C ASP A 383 -97.35 4.08 -14.04
N GLY A 384 -97.34 4.33 -12.72
CA GLY A 384 -98.48 4.09 -11.84
C GLY A 384 -98.83 2.62 -11.67
N LYS A 385 -97.93 1.70 -12.07
CA LYS A 385 -98.06 0.24 -11.89
C LYS A 385 -96.84 -0.31 -11.14
N TRP A 386 -97.09 -0.72 -9.91
CA TRP A 386 -96.09 -1.31 -9.00
C TRP A 386 -95.43 -2.55 -9.62
N THR A 387 -94.25 -2.38 -10.22
CA THR A 387 -93.51 -3.47 -10.90
C THR A 387 -92.04 -3.45 -10.47
N ALA A 388 -91.78 -3.81 -9.21
CA ALA A 388 -90.42 -3.76 -8.67
C ALA A 388 -89.56 -4.95 -9.15
N ARG A 389 -88.59 -4.69 -10.03
CA ARG A 389 -87.47 -5.61 -10.27
C ARG A 389 -86.24 -5.21 -9.45
N LYS A 390 -86.40 -5.17 -8.12
CA LYS A 390 -85.36 -5.41 -7.08
C LYS A 390 -85.88 -5.37 -5.63
N GLU A 391 -87.09 -4.92 -5.36
CA GLU A 391 -87.63 -4.69 -4.00
C GLU A 391 -88.63 -5.77 -3.50
N GLY A 392 -88.53 -7.02 -3.95
CA GLY A 392 -89.40 -8.12 -3.48
C GLY A 392 -88.69 -9.21 -2.66
N GLN A 393 -87.38 -9.08 -2.45
CA GLN A 393 -86.54 -10.17 -1.92
C GLN A 393 -86.93 -10.59 -0.49
N ILE A 394 -87.38 -9.66 0.34
CA ILE A 394 -87.89 -9.94 1.69
C ILE A 394 -89.09 -10.91 1.68
N TYR A 395 -89.84 -10.93 0.57
CA TYR A 395 -90.99 -11.82 0.35
C TYR A 395 -90.61 -13.09 -0.40
N PHE A 396 -89.34 -13.28 -0.78
CA PHE A 396 -88.94 -14.52 -1.43
C PHE A 396 -89.21 -15.70 -0.51
N LYS A 397 -89.02 -15.56 0.81
CA LYS A 397 -89.32 -16.62 1.79
C LYS A 397 -90.79 -17.03 1.79
N ASP A 398 -91.70 -16.14 1.40
CA ASP A 398 -93.14 -16.40 1.38
C ASP A 398 -93.59 -17.12 0.09
N PHE A 399 -92.78 -17.05 -0.98
CA PHE A 399 -93.13 -17.56 -2.32
C PHE A 399 -92.00 -18.35 -2.98
N CYS A 400 -91.14 -18.95 -2.16
CA CYS A 400 -90.08 -19.84 -2.59
C CYS A 400 -90.47 -21.31 -2.42
N TYR A 401 -89.95 -22.14 -3.30
CA TYR A 401 -90.15 -23.57 -3.35
C TYR A 401 -88.81 -24.28 -3.38
N ASP A 402 -88.77 -25.49 -2.81
CA ASP A 402 -87.54 -26.28 -2.71
C ASP A 402 -87.15 -26.95 -4.03
N SER A 403 -88.12 -27.15 -4.94
CA SER A 403 -87.87 -27.80 -6.23
C SER A 403 -88.55 -27.10 -7.42
N ALA A 404 -88.01 -27.33 -8.62
CA ALA A 404 -88.62 -26.86 -9.86
C ALA A 404 -90.01 -27.46 -10.09
N SER A 405 -90.24 -28.70 -9.68
CA SER A 405 -91.54 -29.37 -9.82
C SER A 405 -92.63 -28.69 -8.98
N ASP A 406 -92.29 -28.23 -7.79
CA ASP A 406 -93.23 -27.53 -6.90
C ASP A 406 -93.60 -26.15 -7.45
N LEU A 407 -92.61 -25.43 -7.98
CA LEU A 407 -92.85 -24.18 -8.68
C LEU A 407 -93.69 -24.39 -9.96
N GLU A 408 -93.43 -25.43 -10.74
CA GLU A 408 -94.23 -25.75 -11.93
C GLU A 408 -95.67 -26.12 -11.57
N ALA A 409 -95.88 -26.88 -10.48
CA ALA A 409 -97.22 -27.20 -9.99
C ALA A 409 -97.99 -25.93 -9.58
N HIS A 410 -97.31 -25.01 -8.89
CA HIS A 410 -97.85 -23.69 -8.57
C HIS A 410 -98.19 -22.88 -9.83
N GLN A 411 -97.31 -22.86 -10.83
CA GLN A 411 -97.51 -22.14 -12.09
C GLN A 411 -98.62 -22.76 -12.96
N ARG A 412 -98.81 -24.08 -12.94
CA ARG A 412 -99.95 -24.73 -13.63
C ARG A 412 -101.29 -24.38 -12.98
N GLY A 413 -101.30 -24.16 -11.67
CA GLY A 413 -102.48 -23.75 -10.91
C GLY A 413 -102.78 -22.25 -10.94
N THR A 414 -101.95 -21.43 -11.58
CA THR A 414 -102.06 -19.97 -11.59
C THR A 414 -101.84 -19.40 -13.01
N THR A 415 -102.31 -18.18 -13.32
CA THR A 415 -102.27 -17.62 -14.68
C THR A 415 -100.92 -16.98 -15.06
N HIS A 416 -99.82 -17.34 -14.40
CA HIS A 416 -98.57 -16.59 -14.48
C HIS A 416 -97.30 -17.44 -14.27
N GLY A 417 -96.18 -17.05 -14.92
CA GLY A 417 -95.02 -17.97 -15.09
C GLY A 417 -93.60 -17.41 -14.90
N GLN A 418 -93.40 -16.19 -14.39
CA GLN A 418 -92.04 -15.67 -14.17
C GLN A 418 -91.46 -16.18 -12.86
N ALA A 419 -90.20 -16.65 -12.92
CA ALA A 419 -89.49 -17.26 -11.80
C ALA A 419 -88.08 -16.69 -11.63
N ALA A 420 -87.56 -16.79 -10.41
CA ALA A 420 -86.16 -16.53 -10.06
C ALA A 420 -85.58 -17.70 -9.26
N TYR A 421 -84.26 -17.85 -9.31
CA TYR A 421 -83.52 -18.84 -8.55
C TYR A 421 -82.49 -18.08 -7.72
N ALA A 422 -82.69 -18.02 -6.41
CA ALA A 422 -81.82 -17.26 -5.50
C ALA A 422 -81.71 -17.95 -4.14
N LYS A 423 -80.62 -17.69 -3.42
CA LYS A 423 -80.63 -17.90 -1.96
C LYS A 423 -81.62 -16.91 -1.34
N VAL A 424 -82.39 -17.40 -0.38
CA VAL A 424 -83.47 -16.64 0.25
C VAL A 424 -83.10 -16.39 1.71
N LEU A 425 -83.16 -15.14 2.16
CA LEU A 425 -83.02 -14.80 3.56
C LEU A 425 -84.26 -15.31 4.30
N LEU A 426 -84.07 -16.27 5.20
CA LEU A 426 -85.17 -16.91 5.93
C LEU A 426 -85.46 -16.14 7.22
N ASP A 427 -84.41 -15.76 7.95
CA ASP A 427 -84.52 -15.08 9.24
C ASP A 427 -83.33 -14.14 9.50
N THR A 428 -83.50 -13.24 10.47
CA THR A 428 -82.43 -12.37 10.98
C THR A 428 -82.45 -12.44 12.51
N ILE A 429 -81.40 -12.98 13.10
CA ILE A 429 -81.24 -13.12 14.55
C ILE A 429 -80.45 -11.91 15.06
N HIS A 430 -81.09 -11.10 15.91
CA HIS A 430 -80.44 -9.96 16.54
C HIS A 430 -79.62 -10.42 17.75
N HIS A 431 -78.31 -10.16 17.74
CA HIS A 431 -77.41 -10.41 18.88
C HIS A 431 -77.14 -9.08 19.61
N PRO A 432 -77.90 -8.75 20.67
CA PRO A 432 -77.68 -7.51 21.42
C PRO A 432 -76.36 -7.57 22.19
N THR A 433 -75.87 -6.39 22.59
CA THR A 433 -74.67 -6.32 23.44
C THR A 433 -74.98 -7.00 24.77
N ALA A 434 -74.23 -8.03 25.15
CA ALA A 434 -74.46 -8.75 26.41
C ALA A 434 -74.27 -7.81 27.62
N ASP A 435 -75.08 -7.98 28.67
CA ASP A 435 -75.03 -7.18 29.90
C ASP A 435 -73.65 -7.22 30.59
N GLU A 436 -72.83 -8.23 30.28
CA GLU A 436 -71.40 -8.29 30.61
C GLU A 436 -70.55 -8.13 29.34
N PRO A 437 -69.62 -7.15 29.28
CA PRO A 437 -68.80 -6.93 28.08
C PRO A 437 -67.89 -8.13 27.83
N LYS A 438 -68.14 -8.86 26.75
CA LYS A 438 -67.22 -9.88 26.23
C LYS A 438 -66.09 -9.19 25.48
N TYR A 439 -64.86 -9.58 25.81
CA TYR A 439 -63.65 -9.12 25.16
C TYR A 439 -63.01 -10.24 24.34
N GLU A 440 -62.48 -9.89 23.17
CA GLU A 440 -61.65 -10.80 22.36
C GLU A 440 -60.19 -10.32 22.34
N THR A 441 -59.26 -11.27 22.40
CA THR A 441 -57.83 -10.98 22.29
C THR A 441 -57.44 -10.86 20.81
N THR A 442 -56.93 -9.71 20.42
CA THR A 442 -56.35 -9.47 19.09
C THR A 442 -54.88 -9.12 19.17
N THR A 443 -54.12 -9.45 18.13
CA THR A 443 -52.69 -9.14 18.04
C THR A 443 -52.49 -7.88 17.21
N VAL A 444 -51.94 -6.82 17.82
CA VAL A 444 -51.61 -5.58 17.11
C VAL A 444 -50.10 -5.46 16.88
N ILE A 445 -49.73 -4.94 15.71
CA ILE A 445 -48.32 -4.65 15.37
C ILE A 445 -47.93 -3.34 16.08
N THR A 446 -46.90 -3.39 16.92
CA THR A 446 -46.36 -2.23 17.64
C THR A 446 -45.16 -1.61 16.93
N GLU A 447 -44.38 -2.42 16.22
CA GLU A 447 -43.30 -1.95 15.34
C GLU A 447 -43.36 -2.74 14.02
N GLN A 448 -43.37 -2.01 12.89
CA GLN A 448 -43.34 -2.63 11.57
C GLN A 448 -41.97 -3.24 11.28
N ALA A 449 -41.95 -4.31 10.48
CA ALA A 449 -40.70 -4.88 9.98
C ALA A 449 -40.00 -3.86 9.08
N ARG A 450 -38.67 -3.74 9.21
CA ARG A 450 -37.84 -2.87 8.37
C ARG A 450 -36.48 -3.49 8.12
N SER A 451 -35.83 -3.07 7.05
CA SER A 451 -34.48 -3.51 6.69
C SER A 451 -33.57 -2.29 6.56
N GLU A 452 -32.39 -2.37 7.14
CA GLU A 452 -31.32 -1.36 7.06
C GLU A 452 -30.15 -1.96 6.29
N TYR A 453 -29.54 -1.23 5.34
CA TYR A 453 -28.45 -1.80 4.55
C TYR A 453 -27.42 -0.78 4.07
N TYR A 454 -26.20 -1.26 3.82
CA TYR A 454 -25.14 -0.49 3.17
C TYR A 454 -25.13 -0.79 1.67
N GLN A 455 -25.05 0.26 0.87
CA GLN A 455 -24.95 0.15 -0.58
C GLN A 455 -23.74 0.89 -1.13
N ASP A 456 -22.99 0.22 -1.99
CA ASP A 456 -21.89 0.80 -2.73
C ASP A 456 -22.39 1.72 -3.84
N TYR A 457 -21.71 2.83 -4.07
CA TYR A 457 -21.93 3.75 -5.16
C TYR A 457 -20.63 3.99 -5.90
N THR A 458 -20.64 3.88 -7.21
CA THR A 458 -19.48 4.21 -8.06
C THR A 458 -19.80 5.38 -8.96
N CYS A 459 -18.98 6.43 -8.96
CA CYS A 459 -19.16 7.58 -9.85
C CYS A 459 -18.95 7.14 -11.31
N ARG A 460 -19.91 7.41 -12.19
CA ARG A 460 -19.85 7.07 -13.63
C ARG A 460 -18.74 7.81 -14.38
N VAL A 461 -18.34 8.97 -13.86
CA VAL A 461 -17.37 9.85 -14.53
C VAL A 461 -15.95 9.51 -14.10
N CYS A 462 -15.70 9.44 -12.79
CA CYS A 462 -14.35 9.22 -12.27
C CYS A 462 -14.10 7.80 -11.75
N GLY A 463 -15.12 6.98 -11.48
CA GLY A 463 -14.95 5.66 -10.88
C GLY A 463 -14.63 5.67 -9.38
N GLU A 464 -14.75 6.81 -8.71
CA GLU A 464 -14.67 6.89 -7.25
C GLU A 464 -15.78 6.05 -6.61
N LYS A 465 -15.48 5.46 -5.44
CA LYS A 465 -16.41 4.62 -4.68
C LYS A 465 -16.84 5.34 -3.41
N ASN A 466 -18.11 5.22 -3.06
CA ASN A 466 -18.68 5.71 -1.81
C ASN A 466 -19.65 4.66 -1.27
N GLU A 467 -19.76 4.55 0.04
CA GLU A 467 -20.74 3.68 0.71
C GLU A 467 -21.77 4.56 1.40
N ARG A 468 -23.05 4.20 1.28
CA ARG A 468 -24.14 4.91 1.94
C ARG A 468 -24.98 3.92 2.73
N PHE A 469 -25.33 4.31 3.95
CA PHE A 469 -26.32 3.65 4.77
C PHE A 469 -27.73 4.07 4.33
N CYS A 470 -28.59 3.09 4.07
CA CYS A 470 -29.93 3.24 3.52
C CYS A 470 -30.99 2.65 4.45
#